data_AF-A0A847MF58-F1
#
_entry.id   AF-A0A847MF58-F1
#
_cell.length_a   1.000
_cell.length_b   1.000
_cell.length_c   1.000
_cell.angle_alpha   90.00
_cell.angle_beta   90.00
_cell.angle_gamma   90.00
#
_symmetry.space_group_name_H-M   'P 1'
#
loop_
_entity.id
_entity.type
_entity.pdbx_description
1 polymer ?
#
loop_
_entity_poly.entity_id
_entity_poly.type
_entity_poly.pdbx_seq_one_letter_code
_entity_poly.pdbx_strand_id
1 'polypeptide(L)'
;MSKVALVGYSSYEVCQVKTALLRGFSYFGGIKSVFRNKNRILLKPNLLTGENIEKAVTTHPFLLRGIAEILLENDFICGYGDSPGFGSLETVAKKAGIYTPLKNLKIEMADFIGSQEVSYPKALYWKEKSRIPQHNYKYCIRCYCCQELCPHGAIQIKPSSIGKLLKNRSK
;
A
#
# COMPACT_ATOMS: atom_id res chain seq x y z
N MET A 1 9.42 -10.07 13.65
CA MET A 1 8.65 -10.84 12.64
C MET A 1 7.36 -10.10 12.38
N SER A 2 6.95 -9.91 11.12
CA SER A 2 5.67 -9.25 10.81
C SER A 2 4.51 -10.14 11.26
N LYS A 3 3.48 -9.55 11.86
CA LYS A 3 2.22 -10.24 12.15
C LYS A 3 1.29 -10.07 10.95
N VAL A 4 0.66 -11.15 10.50
CA VAL A 4 -0.21 -11.17 9.32
C VAL A 4 -1.54 -11.82 9.72
N ALA A 5 -2.65 -11.23 9.28
CA ALA A 5 -3.99 -11.79 9.43
C ALA A 5 -4.56 -12.13 8.06
N LEU A 6 -5.16 -13.31 7.93
CA LEU A 6 -5.92 -13.74 6.76
C LEU A 6 -7.39 -13.82 7.14
N VAL A 7 -8.23 -13.10 6.41
CA VAL A 7 -9.64 -12.91 6.74
C VAL A 7 -10.45 -13.15 5.47
N GLY A 8 -11.20 -14.26 5.42
CA GLY A 8 -12.11 -14.57 4.32
C GLY A 8 -13.49 -13.92 4.48
N TYR A 9 -14.10 -13.58 3.35
CA TYR A 9 -15.49 -13.14 3.20
C TYR A 9 -15.98 -13.56 1.80
N SER A 10 -17.30 -13.65 1.59
CA SER A 10 -17.87 -14.31 0.40
C SER A 10 -18.31 -13.36 -0.72
N SER A 11 -18.53 -12.08 -0.45
CA SER A 11 -18.84 -11.09 -1.49
C SER A 11 -18.36 -9.69 -1.13
N TYR A 12 -18.24 -8.83 -2.14
CA TYR A 12 -17.83 -7.44 -1.93
C TYR A 12 -18.90 -6.53 -1.32
N GLU A 13 -20.04 -7.07 -0.86
CA GLU A 13 -21.06 -6.28 -0.16
C GLU A 13 -20.44 -5.50 1.01
N VAL A 14 -20.73 -4.19 1.08
CA VAL A 14 -20.05 -3.26 2.01
C VAL A 14 -20.15 -3.74 3.46
N CYS A 15 -21.31 -4.28 3.85
CA CYS A 15 -21.50 -4.84 5.19
C CYS A 15 -20.52 -6.00 5.49
N GLN A 16 -20.40 -6.97 4.57
CA GLN A 16 -19.49 -8.11 4.74
C GLN A 16 -18.02 -7.67 4.75
N VAL A 17 -17.67 -6.76 3.86
CA VAL A 17 -16.33 -6.15 3.80
C VAL A 17 -15.99 -5.49 5.13
N LYS A 18 -16.89 -4.67 5.70
CA LYS A 18 -16.67 -4.01 6.99
C LYS A 18 -16.51 -5.02 8.13
N THR A 19 -17.37 -6.04 8.19
CA THR A 19 -17.25 -7.11 9.18
C THR A 19 -15.90 -7.82 9.09
N ALA A 20 -15.45 -8.14 7.87
CA ALA A 20 -14.14 -8.74 7.63
C ALA A 20 -13.00 -7.82 8.08
N LEU A 21 -13.03 -6.54 7.70
CA LEU A 21 -12.02 -5.55 8.09
C LEU A 21 -11.96 -5.37 9.62
N LEU A 22 -13.10 -5.22 10.29
CA LEU A 22 -13.18 -5.08 11.75
C LEU A 22 -12.64 -6.32 12.48
N ARG A 23 -12.95 -7.52 11.96
CA ARG A 23 -12.35 -8.78 12.47
C ARG A 23 -10.84 -8.80 12.24
N GLY A 24 -10.36 -8.32 11.10
CA GLY A 24 -8.93 -8.16 10.84
C GLY A 24 -8.26 -7.23 11.85
N PHE A 25 -8.86 -6.07 12.11
CA PHE A 25 -8.35 -5.12 13.10
C PHE A 25 -8.36 -5.69 14.52
N SER A 26 -9.35 -6.49 14.91
CA SER A 26 -9.44 -7.04 16.26
C SER A 26 -8.26 -7.96 16.60
N TYR A 27 -7.71 -8.70 15.63
CA TYR A 27 -6.48 -9.49 15.81
C TYR A 27 -5.24 -8.66 16.16
N PHE A 28 -5.29 -7.34 15.93
CA PHE A 28 -4.23 -6.39 16.27
C PHE A 28 -4.62 -5.44 17.42
N GLY A 29 -5.65 -5.78 18.19
CA GLY A 29 -6.16 -4.97 19.30
C GLY A 29 -7.11 -3.84 18.88
N GLY A 30 -7.67 -3.92 17.67
CA GLY A 30 -8.63 -2.97 17.13
C GLY A 30 -7.99 -1.83 16.34
N ILE A 31 -8.82 -1.07 15.63
CA ILE A 31 -8.39 -0.02 14.71
C ILE A 31 -7.55 1.08 15.38
N LYS A 32 -7.95 1.54 16.58
CA LYS A 32 -7.23 2.55 17.36
C LYS A 32 -5.84 2.06 17.81
N SER A 33 -5.68 0.75 18.05
CA SER A 33 -4.39 0.12 18.33
C SER A 33 -3.49 0.10 17.08
N VAL A 34 -4.07 -0.25 15.92
CA VAL A 34 -3.33 -0.30 14.65
C VAL A 34 -2.80 1.08 14.25
N PHE A 35 -3.63 2.11 14.35
CA PHE A 35 -3.26 3.49 13.99
C PHE A 35 -2.87 4.33 15.22
N ARG A 36 -2.26 3.71 16.24
CA ARG A 36 -1.89 4.38 17.49
C ARG A 36 -1.04 5.64 17.21
N ASN A 37 -1.40 6.74 17.85
CA ASN A 37 -0.75 8.06 17.69
C ASN A 37 -0.80 8.63 16.27
N LYS A 38 -1.72 8.13 15.43
CA LYS A 38 -2.02 8.68 14.11
C LYS A 38 -3.48 9.10 14.10
N ASN A 39 -3.76 10.27 13.52
CA ASN A 39 -5.12 10.76 13.32
C ASN A 39 -5.44 10.98 11.85
N ARG A 40 -4.43 11.14 11.00
CA ARG A 40 -4.56 11.33 9.56
C ARG A 40 -4.05 10.10 8.81
N ILE A 41 -4.91 9.52 7.99
CA ILE A 41 -4.68 8.27 7.26
C ILE A 41 -4.86 8.55 5.76
N LEU A 42 -3.90 8.08 4.97
CA LEU A 42 -3.98 8.08 3.51
C LEU A 42 -4.33 6.68 3.03
N LEU A 43 -5.45 6.54 2.32
CA LEU A 43 -5.80 5.32 1.59
C LEU A 43 -5.10 5.33 0.23
N LYS A 44 -4.20 4.36 0.02
CA LYS A 44 -3.46 4.19 -1.24
C LYS A 44 -3.96 2.97 -2.01
N PRO A 45 -5.06 3.08 -2.79
CA PRO A 45 -5.53 1.97 -3.62
C PRO A 45 -4.52 1.65 -4.72
N ASN A 46 -4.62 0.46 -5.31
CA ASN A 46 -3.94 0.12 -6.55
C ASN A 46 -4.81 0.54 -7.74
N LEU A 47 -4.44 1.63 -8.43
CA LEU A 47 -5.22 2.19 -9.54
C LEU A 47 -4.63 1.90 -10.92
N LEU A 48 -3.31 1.80 -11.06
CA LEU A 48 -2.62 1.53 -12.33
C LEU A 48 -3.06 2.45 -13.48
N THR A 49 -3.93 1.97 -14.38
CA THR A 49 -4.53 2.71 -15.51
C THR A 49 -6.05 2.88 -15.39
N GLY A 50 -6.63 2.40 -14.30
CA GLY A 50 -8.08 2.28 -14.10
C GLY A 50 -8.60 1.19 -15.02
N GLU A 51 -8.92 0.02 -14.50
CA GLU A 51 -9.43 -1.10 -15.30
C GLU A 51 -10.85 -1.46 -14.87
N ASN A 52 -11.55 -2.23 -15.70
CA ASN A 52 -12.85 -2.77 -15.33
C ASN A 52 -12.71 -3.64 -14.07
N ILE A 53 -13.64 -3.47 -13.14
CA ILE A 53 -13.75 -4.20 -11.88
C ILE A 53 -13.72 -5.73 -12.05
N GLU A 54 -14.28 -6.25 -13.15
CA GLU A 54 -14.32 -7.68 -13.48
C GLU A 54 -12.93 -8.28 -13.72
N LYS A 55 -11.95 -7.44 -14.12
CA LYS A 55 -10.57 -7.90 -14.34
C LYS A 55 -9.79 -8.06 -13.03
N ALA A 56 -10.32 -7.59 -11.91
CA ALA A 56 -9.66 -7.62 -10.60
C ALA A 56 -8.22 -7.06 -10.58
N VAL A 57 -7.94 -6.07 -11.44
CA VAL A 57 -6.63 -5.42 -11.55
C VAL A 57 -6.47 -4.28 -10.52
N THR A 58 -7.54 -3.50 -10.33
CA THR A 58 -7.55 -2.38 -9.37
C THR A 58 -8.18 -2.78 -8.04
N THR A 59 -7.89 -2.03 -6.98
CA THR A 59 -8.56 -2.22 -5.70
C THR A 59 -10.07 -2.07 -5.86
N HIS A 60 -10.83 -3.05 -5.36
CA HIS A 60 -12.29 -3.05 -5.47
C HIS A 60 -12.91 -1.85 -4.72
N PRO A 61 -13.83 -1.08 -5.34
CA PRO A 61 -14.43 0.11 -4.72
C PRO A 61 -15.09 -0.14 -3.37
N PHE A 62 -15.79 -1.26 -3.21
CA PHE A 62 -16.42 -1.60 -1.92
C PHE A 62 -15.42 -1.89 -0.80
N LEU A 63 -14.24 -2.43 -1.13
CA LEU A 63 -13.16 -2.59 -0.14
C LEU A 63 -12.68 -1.22 0.34
N LEU A 64 -12.42 -0.32 -0.61
CA LEU A 64 -11.93 1.03 -0.31
C LEU A 64 -12.98 1.86 0.45
N ARG A 65 -14.25 1.76 0.06
CA ARG A 65 -15.38 2.37 0.76
C ARG A 65 -15.53 1.82 2.18
N GLY A 66 -15.45 0.50 2.36
CA GLY A 66 -15.60 -0.14 3.67
C GLY A 66 -14.54 0.33 4.67
N ILE A 67 -13.27 0.41 4.24
CA ILE A 67 -12.21 0.94 5.11
C ILE A 67 -12.38 2.44 5.39
N ALA A 68 -12.78 3.22 4.38
CA ALA A 68 -13.07 4.65 4.52
C ALA A 68 -14.16 4.92 5.57
N GLU A 69 -15.30 4.22 5.49
CA GLU A 69 -16.39 4.34 6.47
C GLU A 69 -15.90 3.99 7.88
N ILE A 70 -15.17 2.89 8.04
CA ILE A 70 -14.62 2.50 9.35
C ILE A 70 -13.68 3.58 9.92
N LEU A 71 -12.83 4.17 9.08
CA LEU A 71 -11.92 5.23 9.51
C LEU A 71 -12.71 6.47 10.00
N LEU A 72 -13.71 6.91 9.24
CA LEU A 72 -14.54 8.06 9.61
C LEU A 72 -15.37 7.81 10.87
N GLU A 73 -15.96 6.62 11.00
CA GLU A 73 -16.70 6.16 12.20
C GLU A 73 -15.84 6.11 13.47
N ASN A 74 -14.51 6.12 13.30
CA ASN A 74 -13.54 6.10 14.39
C ASN A 74 -12.73 7.41 14.44
N ASP A 75 -13.30 8.54 14.02
CA ASP A 75 -12.74 9.89 14.12
C ASP A 75 -11.37 10.09 13.46
N PHE A 76 -11.02 9.26 12.47
CA PHE A 76 -9.81 9.47 11.69
C PHE A 76 -10.08 10.44 10.53
N ILE A 77 -9.12 11.33 10.28
CA ILE A 77 -9.09 12.14 9.07
C ILE A 77 -8.57 11.25 7.94
N CYS A 78 -9.36 11.08 6.90
CA CYS A 78 -9.02 10.22 5.78
C CYS A 78 -8.84 11.04 4.50
N GLY A 79 -7.77 10.75 3.74
CA GLY A 79 -7.62 11.13 2.34
C GLY A 79 -7.35 9.90 1.48
N TYR A 80 -7.35 10.05 0.16
CA TYR A 80 -6.92 8.97 -0.73
C TYR A 80 -6.03 9.46 -1.86
N GLY A 81 -5.21 8.58 -2.41
CA GLY A 81 -4.49 8.88 -3.64
C GLY A 81 -3.56 7.76 -4.07
N ASP A 82 -3.12 7.83 -5.32
CA ASP A 82 -2.19 6.89 -5.93
C ASP A 82 -1.36 7.62 -6.99
N SER A 83 -0.27 6.98 -7.43
CA SER A 83 0.55 7.43 -8.55
C SER A 83 0.32 6.53 -9.76
N PRO A 84 -0.80 6.70 -10.50
CA PRO A 84 -1.08 5.87 -11.67
C PRO A 84 0.02 6.04 -12.73
N GLY A 85 0.33 4.97 -13.46
CA GLY A 85 1.35 5.01 -14.51
C GLY A 85 0.95 5.89 -15.70
N PHE A 86 -0.37 6.04 -15.94
CA PHE A 86 -0.93 6.85 -17.00
C PHE A 86 -2.23 7.52 -16.55
N GLY A 87 -2.40 8.80 -16.92
CA GLY A 87 -3.59 9.61 -16.59
C GLY A 87 -3.53 10.30 -15.23
N SER A 88 -4.43 11.25 -14.98
CA SER A 88 -4.55 11.92 -13.68
C SER A 88 -5.24 11.03 -12.65
N LEU A 89 -4.90 11.22 -11.37
CA LEU A 89 -5.53 10.50 -10.25
C LEU A 89 -7.06 10.56 -10.32
N GLU A 90 -7.64 11.73 -10.60
CA GLU A 90 -9.08 11.90 -10.70
C GLU A 90 -9.70 11.03 -11.81
N THR A 91 -9.14 11.09 -13.02
CA THR A 91 -9.63 10.34 -14.18
C THR A 91 -9.55 8.84 -13.93
N VAL A 92 -8.43 8.38 -13.37
CA VAL A 92 -8.21 6.97 -13.08
C VAL A 92 -9.13 6.50 -11.94
N ALA A 93 -9.33 7.32 -10.91
CA ALA A 93 -10.25 7.04 -9.81
C ALA A 93 -11.72 6.95 -10.28
N LYS A 94 -12.14 7.78 -11.24
CA LYS A 94 -13.45 7.69 -11.88
C LYS A 94 -13.60 6.38 -12.64
N LYS A 95 -12.60 6.02 -13.46
CA LYS A 95 -12.58 4.78 -14.25
C LYS A 95 -12.59 3.52 -13.37
N ALA A 96 -11.87 3.55 -12.25
CA ALA A 96 -11.86 2.48 -11.26
C ALA A 96 -13.13 2.42 -10.39
N GLY A 97 -14.06 3.38 -10.53
CA GLY A 97 -15.32 3.41 -9.77
C GLY A 97 -15.18 3.84 -8.30
N ILE A 98 -14.02 4.35 -7.89
CA ILE A 98 -13.78 4.76 -6.48
C ILE A 98 -14.06 6.23 -6.21
N TYR A 99 -14.04 7.07 -7.24
CA TYR A 99 -14.18 8.52 -7.10
C TYR A 99 -15.51 8.91 -6.45
N THR A 100 -16.63 8.45 -7.00
CA THR A 100 -17.98 8.84 -6.52
C THR A 100 -18.24 8.37 -5.09
N PRO A 101 -17.98 7.10 -4.70
CA PRO A 101 -18.13 6.67 -3.31
C PRO A 101 -17.33 7.51 -2.31
N LEU A 102 -16.06 7.82 -2.62
CA LEU A 102 -15.21 8.58 -1.70
C LEU A 102 -15.59 10.06 -1.65
N LYS A 103 -15.99 10.65 -2.78
CA LYS A 103 -16.53 12.02 -2.83
C LYS A 103 -17.79 12.17 -1.97
N ASN A 104 -18.70 11.20 -1.99
CA ASN A 104 -19.90 11.21 -1.16
C ASN A 104 -19.59 11.13 0.34
N LEU A 105 -18.49 10.46 0.70
CA LEU A 105 -17.97 10.42 2.07
C LEU A 105 -17.14 11.66 2.45
N LYS A 106 -17.03 12.65 1.56
CA LYS A 106 -16.19 13.85 1.72
C LYS A 106 -14.72 13.54 1.96
N ILE A 107 -14.22 12.45 1.38
CA ILE A 107 -12.81 12.08 1.44
C ILE A 107 -12.10 12.71 0.25
N GLU A 108 -11.11 13.55 0.54
CA GLU A 108 -10.39 14.32 -0.47
C GLU A 108 -9.22 13.55 -1.09
N MET A 109 -8.90 13.89 -2.34
CA MET A 109 -7.67 13.44 -3.00
C MET A 109 -6.47 14.12 -2.33
N ALA A 110 -5.47 13.34 -1.97
CA ALA A 110 -4.18 13.88 -1.55
C ALA A 110 -3.42 14.45 -2.76
N ASP A 111 -2.54 15.42 -2.50
CA ASP A 111 -1.67 15.99 -3.51
C ASP A 111 -0.56 14.99 -3.87
N PHE A 112 -0.58 14.54 -5.13
CA PHE A 112 0.45 13.70 -5.75
C PHE A 112 1.16 14.43 -6.90
N ILE A 113 0.95 15.74 -7.02
CA ILE A 113 1.55 16.60 -8.05
C ILE A 113 2.73 17.37 -7.45
N GLY A 114 2.54 17.96 -6.27
CA GLY A 114 3.59 18.64 -5.53
C GLY A 114 4.70 17.69 -5.11
N SER A 115 5.96 18.13 -5.25
CA SER A 115 7.12 17.44 -4.68
C SER A 115 7.74 18.29 -3.58
N GLN A 116 8.01 17.67 -2.43
CA GLN A 116 8.80 18.28 -1.36
C GLN A 116 10.01 17.42 -1.08
N GLU A 117 11.19 18.03 -1.02
CA GLU A 117 12.38 17.35 -0.55
C GLU A 117 12.33 17.20 0.98
N VAL A 118 12.55 15.97 1.45
CA VAL A 118 12.55 15.64 2.87
C VAL A 118 13.81 14.86 3.21
N SER A 119 14.37 15.10 4.40
CA SER A 119 15.50 14.34 4.92
C SER A 119 15.01 13.05 5.58
N TYR A 120 15.68 11.94 5.25
CA TYR A 120 15.42 10.64 5.84
C TYR A 120 16.70 9.81 5.86
N PRO A 121 16.86 8.87 6.81
CA PRO A 121 18.02 8.00 6.84
C PRO A 121 18.08 7.14 5.58
N LYS A 122 19.17 7.25 4.83
CA LYS A 122 19.34 6.52 3.57
C LYS A 122 19.70 5.06 3.86
N ALA A 123 18.94 4.13 3.27
CA ALA A 123 19.27 2.71 3.30
C ALA A 123 20.48 2.40 2.42
N LEU A 124 20.69 3.14 1.33
CA LEU A 124 21.86 3.03 0.45
C LEU A 124 22.71 4.28 0.60
N TYR A 125 23.99 4.15 0.94
CA TYR A 125 24.89 5.29 1.19
C TYR A 125 26.32 5.00 0.75
N TRP A 126 27.09 6.05 0.50
CA TRP A 126 28.52 5.96 0.23
C TRP A 126 29.30 6.12 1.52
N LYS A 127 30.11 5.11 1.87
CA LYS A 127 31.12 5.25 2.92
C LYS A 127 32.38 5.88 2.30
N GLU A 128 33.03 6.80 3.01
CA GLU A 128 34.29 7.40 2.55
C GLU A 128 35.28 6.35 2.06
N LYS A 129 35.93 6.64 0.93
CA LYS A 129 36.91 5.77 0.26
C LYS A 129 36.38 4.41 -0.22
N SER A 130 35.06 4.16 -0.16
CA SER A 130 34.47 2.94 -0.71
C SER A 130 34.27 3.05 -2.22
N ARG A 131 34.61 1.98 -2.95
CA ARG A 131 34.36 1.85 -4.40
C ARG A 131 32.93 1.41 -4.73
N ILE A 132 32.19 0.92 -3.73
CA ILE A 132 30.80 0.46 -3.87
C ILE A 132 29.91 1.07 -2.78
N PRO A 133 28.63 1.34 -3.06
CA PRO A 133 27.70 1.83 -2.04
C PRO A 133 27.42 0.72 -1.01
N GLN A 134 27.24 1.13 0.24
CA GLN A 134 26.88 0.25 1.34
C GLN A 134 25.37 0.28 1.59
N HIS A 135 24.83 -0.82 2.12
CA HIS A 135 23.41 -0.98 2.40
C HIS A 135 23.14 -1.18 3.89
N ASN A 136 22.33 -0.30 4.48
CA ASN A 136 21.83 -0.40 5.84
C ASN A 136 20.41 -0.99 5.85
N TYR A 137 20.30 -2.28 6.18
CA TYR A 137 19.04 -3.00 6.25
C TYR A 137 18.08 -2.49 7.34
N LYS A 138 18.57 -1.74 8.33
CA LYS A 138 17.71 -1.11 9.36
C LYS A 138 16.79 -0.05 8.76
N TYR A 139 17.28 0.68 7.76
CA TYR A 139 16.53 1.75 7.09
C TYR A 139 15.89 1.30 5.77
N CYS A 140 16.14 0.07 5.34
CA CYS A 140 15.58 -0.48 4.11
C CYS A 140 14.09 -0.82 4.27
N ILE A 141 13.25 -0.13 3.51
CA ILE A 141 11.81 -0.40 3.43
C ILE A 141 11.46 -1.58 2.52
N ARG A 142 12.46 -2.24 1.90
CA ARG A 142 12.31 -3.39 0.99
C ARG A 142 11.39 -3.06 -0.21
N CYS A 143 11.54 -1.86 -0.77
CA CYS A 143 10.83 -1.45 -1.97
C CYS A 143 11.41 -2.03 -3.27
N TYR A 144 12.63 -2.58 -3.23
CA TYR A 144 13.36 -3.12 -4.39
C TYR A 144 13.70 -2.12 -5.51
N CYS A 145 13.37 -0.83 -5.37
CA CYS A 145 13.71 0.19 -6.37
C CYS A 145 15.22 0.24 -6.69
N CYS A 146 16.09 -0.06 -5.73
CA CYS A 146 17.53 -0.10 -5.99
C CYS A 146 17.92 -1.23 -6.97
N GLN A 147 17.22 -2.36 -6.95
CA GLN A 147 17.42 -3.46 -7.90
C GLN A 147 16.75 -3.18 -9.23
N GLU A 148 15.55 -2.61 -9.24
CA GLU A 148 14.79 -2.32 -10.45
C GLU A 148 15.41 -1.19 -11.29
N LEU A 149 15.91 -0.14 -10.64
CA LEU A 149 16.41 1.06 -11.32
C LEU A 149 17.90 0.98 -11.66
N CYS A 150 18.63 -0.05 -11.22
CA CYS A 150 20.07 -0.12 -11.47
C CYS A 150 20.34 -0.48 -12.94
N PRO A 151 20.90 0.43 -13.75
CA PRO A 151 21.09 0.18 -15.19
C PRO A 151 22.15 -0.89 -15.47
N HIS A 152 23.03 -1.16 -14.51
CA HIS A 152 24.11 -2.15 -14.63
C HIS A 152 23.79 -3.50 -13.97
N GLY A 153 22.61 -3.66 -13.37
CA GLY A 153 22.26 -4.90 -12.67
C GLY A 153 23.15 -5.23 -11.47
N ALA A 154 23.72 -4.22 -10.81
CA ALA A 154 24.69 -4.39 -9.72
C ALA A 154 24.07 -4.94 -8.42
N ILE A 155 22.75 -5.04 -8.34
CA ILE A 155 22.03 -5.50 -7.14
C ILE A 155 21.32 -6.81 -7.45
N GLN A 156 21.62 -7.85 -6.67
CA GLN A 156 21.00 -9.17 -6.78
C GLN A 156 20.25 -9.53 -5.49
N ILE A 157 19.05 -10.09 -5.64
CA ILE A 157 18.25 -10.57 -4.51
C ILE A 157 18.61 -12.03 -4.24
N LYS A 158 19.18 -12.31 -3.06
CA LYS A 158 19.48 -13.68 -2.63
C LYS A 158 18.29 -14.26 -1.85
N PRO A 159 17.67 -15.36 -2.31
CA PRO A 159 16.61 -16.00 -1.54
C PRO A 159 17.15 -16.55 -0.22
N SER A 160 16.30 -16.53 0.82
CA SER A 160 16.60 -17.17 2.10
C SER A 160 16.81 -18.67 1.91
N SER A 161 17.52 -19.31 2.85
CA SER A 161 17.76 -20.76 2.81
C SER A 161 16.46 -21.57 2.72
N ILE A 162 15.42 -21.15 3.44
CA ILE A 162 14.07 -21.74 3.38
C ILE A 162 13.44 -21.53 1.99
N GLY A 163 13.54 -20.31 1.43
CA GLY A 163 13.02 -20.02 0.10
C GLY A 163 13.68 -20.86 -1.00
N LYS A 164 14.96 -21.19 -0.86
CA LYS A 164 15.66 -22.12 -1.76
C LYS A 164 15.12 -23.55 -1.63
N LEU A 165 14.87 -24.02 -0.41
CA LEU A 165 14.33 -25.36 -0.16
C LEU A 165 12.90 -25.53 -0.73
N LEU A 166 12.05 -24.51 -0.58
CA LEU A 166 10.67 -24.54 -1.07
C LEU A 166 10.56 -24.43 -2.59
N LYS A 167 11.47 -23.70 -3.25
CA LYS A 167 11.52 -23.63 -4.73
C LYS A 167 11.73 -25.00 -5.40
N ASN A 168 12.39 -25.93 -4.71
CA ASN A 168 12.61 -27.29 -5.23
C ASN A 168 11.37 -28.19 -5.12
N ARG A 169 10.28 -27.73 -4.51
CA ARG A 169 9.02 -28.51 -4.37
C ARG A 169 7.92 -28.09 -5.33
N SER A 170 8.15 -27.06 -6.15
CA SER A 170 7.18 -26.54 -7.13
C SER A 170 7.52 -26.91 -8.57
N LYS A 171 8.27 -28.01 -8.76
CA LYS A 171 8.44 -28.68 -10.05
C LYS A 171 7.77 -30.04 -9.98
#